data_AF-A0A356I6W7-F1
#
_entry.id   AF-A0A356I6W7-F1
#
_cell.length_a   1.000
_cell.length_b   1.000
_cell.length_c   1.000
_cell.angle_alpha   90.00
_cell.angle_beta   90.00
_cell.angle_gamma   90.00
#
_symmetry.space_group_name_H-M   'P 1'
#
loop_
_entity.id
_entity.type
_entity.pdbx_description
1 polymer ?
#
loop_
_entity_poly.entity_id
_entity_poly.type
_entity_poly.pdbx_seq_one_letter_code
_entity_poly.pdbx_strand_id
1 'polypeptide(L)'
;MNQLVEQQICEPVTIVIFGASGDLTHRKLIPALYAAYQQNLLPEQFSIIGFARREYDTPLFRRMMADALLKFSRLDVDEGLVEAFVKHIDYFKGDISDPEAYQALRMQLNDSSRYPENRMYYLSIIPDLFETAVRFLKEAALISAPYTQPWTRVVVEKPFGRDVTSAKRLNAELLRYLDESQVYRIDHYLGKETV
;
A
#
# COMPACT_ATOMS: atom_id res chain seq x y z
N MET A 1 -17.13 25.49 21.66
CA MET A 1 -16.74 24.81 22.91
C MET A 1 -16.69 23.31 22.60
N ASN A 2 -15.46 22.84 22.38
CA ASN A 2 -14.92 21.47 22.33
C ASN A 2 -15.82 20.27 22.02
N GLN A 3 -15.49 19.61 20.91
CA GLN A 3 -14.99 18.22 20.90
C GLN A 3 -14.09 18.13 19.65
N LEU A 4 -12.80 18.43 19.77
CA LEU A 4 -11.75 17.41 19.79
C LEU A 4 -12.12 16.25 18.85
N VAL A 5 -11.91 16.45 17.55
CA VAL A 5 -11.33 15.37 16.76
C VAL A 5 -9.98 15.14 17.44
N GLU A 6 -9.92 14.18 18.36
CA GLU A 6 -8.63 13.64 18.78
C GLU A 6 -7.88 13.39 17.47
N GLN A 7 -6.79 14.11 17.25
CA GLN A 7 -5.86 13.78 16.19
C GLN A 7 -5.47 12.34 16.49
N GLN A 8 -6.12 11.41 15.79
CA GLN A 8 -5.78 10.00 15.85
C GLN A 8 -4.32 9.97 15.45
N ILE A 9 -3.45 9.72 16.42
CA ILE A 9 -2.01 9.66 16.18
C ILE A 9 -1.84 8.47 15.23
N CYS A 10 -1.72 8.76 13.94
CA CYS A 10 -1.40 7.74 12.96
C CYS A 10 -0.02 7.20 13.36
N GLU A 11 0.06 5.90 13.58
CA GLU A 11 1.33 5.27 13.88
C GLU A 11 2.23 5.30 12.64
N PRO A 12 3.55 5.45 12.79
CA PRO A 12 4.48 5.39 11.67
C PRO A 12 4.27 4.15 10.81
N VAL A 13 4.26 4.28 9.47
CA VAL A 13 3.88 3.19 8.56
C VAL A 13 4.73 3.15 7.29
N THR A 14 5.06 1.94 6.84
CA THR A 14 5.50 1.70 5.47
C THR A 14 4.36 1.11 4.64
N ILE A 15 4.02 1.79 3.55
CA ILE A 15 3.02 1.36 2.59
C ILE A 15 3.73 0.73 1.40
N VAL A 16 3.49 -0.55 1.14
CA VAL A 16 4.05 -1.24 -0.03
C VAL A 16 2.94 -1.50 -1.03
N ILE A 17 3.04 -0.91 -2.21
CA ILE A 17 2.05 -1.04 -3.28
C ILE A 17 2.53 -2.10 -4.26
N PHE A 18 1.91 -3.27 -4.24
CA PHE A 18 2.13 -4.29 -5.26
C PHE A 18 1.42 -3.90 -6.55
N GLY A 19 2.08 -4.07 -7.70
CA GLY A 19 1.55 -3.61 -8.99
C GLY A 19 1.71 -2.11 -9.18
N ALA A 20 2.73 -1.50 -8.57
CA ALA A 20 2.94 -0.06 -8.54
C ALA A 20 3.08 0.63 -9.91
N SER A 21 3.42 -0.11 -10.96
CA SER A 21 3.48 0.41 -12.34
C SER A 21 2.13 0.42 -13.08
N GLY A 22 1.05 -0.03 -12.42
CA GLY A 22 -0.30 -0.11 -12.98
C GLY A 22 -1.11 1.18 -12.86
N ASP A 23 -2.15 1.30 -13.70
CA ASP A 23 -2.99 2.50 -13.84
C ASP A 23 -3.62 2.97 -12.52
N LEU A 24 -4.06 2.03 -11.66
CA LEU A 24 -4.69 2.34 -10.38
C LEU A 24 -3.75 3.14 -9.47
N THR A 25 -2.46 2.78 -9.43
CA THR A 25 -1.45 3.46 -8.62
C THR A 25 -1.32 4.92 -9.05
N HIS A 26 -1.13 5.17 -10.34
CA HIS A 26 -0.93 6.51 -10.90
C HIS A 26 -2.19 7.38 -10.78
N ARG A 27 -3.38 6.82 -11.04
CA ARG A 27 -4.62 7.62 -11.15
C ARG A 27 -5.39 7.75 -9.86
N LYS A 28 -5.15 6.89 -8.87
CA LYS A 28 -5.96 6.83 -7.64
C LYS A 28 -5.09 6.78 -6.39
N LEU A 29 -4.22 5.79 -6.24
CA LEU A 29 -3.54 5.56 -4.96
C LEU A 29 -2.59 6.72 -4.61
N ILE A 30 -1.74 7.11 -5.55
CA ILE A 30 -0.76 8.17 -5.33
C ILE A 30 -1.43 9.54 -5.17
N PRO A 31 -2.41 9.93 -6.01
CA PRO A 31 -3.23 11.11 -5.75
C PRO A 31 -3.95 11.11 -4.39
N ALA A 32 -4.47 9.97 -3.95
CA ALA A 32 -5.16 9.87 -2.65
C ALA A 32 -4.19 10.00 -1.47
N LEU A 33 -3.01 9.36 -1.55
CA LEU A 33 -1.97 9.48 -0.53
C LEU A 33 -1.38 10.89 -0.48
N TYR A 34 -1.21 11.55 -1.63
CA TYR A 34 -0.82 12.96 -1.68
C TYR A 34 -1.89 13.84 -1.04
N ALA A 35 -3.17 13.65 -1.36
CA ALA A 35 -4.24 14.41 -0.73
C ALA A 35 -4.27 14.23 0.80
N ALA A 36 -4.04 13.01 1.30
CA ALA A 36 -3.90 12.74 2.73
C ALA A 36 -2.66 13.43 3.32
N TYR A 37 -1.54 13.46 2.59
CA TYR A 37 -0.33 14.18 2.98
C TYR A 37 -0.57 15.69 3.08
N GLN A 38 -1.20 16.32 2.07
CA GLN A 38 -1.52 17.75 2.07
C GLN A 38 -2.42 18.15 3.25
N GLN A 39 -3.29 17.24 3.69
CA GLN A 39 -4.22 17.46 4.80
C GLN A 39 -3.66 17.02 6.16
N ASN A 40 -2.38 16.64 6.24
CA ASN A 40 -1.73 16.12 7.46
C ASN A 40 -2.46 14.92 8.08
N LEU A 41 -3.01 14.03 7.24
CA LEU A 41 -3.69 12.79 7.65
C LEU A 41 -2.75 11.57 7.65
N LEU A 42 -1.57 11.70 7.03
CA LEU A 42 -0.50 10.71 7.14
C LEU A 42 0.29 10.95 8.44
N PRO A 43 0.88 9.90 9.05
CA PRO A 43 1.76 10.08 10.19
C PRO A 43 3.00 10.89 9.79
N GLU A 44 3.64 11.55 10.75
CA GLU A 44 4.88 12.31 10.49
C GLU A 44 5.96 11.45 9.83
N GLN A 45 6.03 10.18 10.23
CA GLN A 45 6.95 9.20 9.67
C GLN A 45 6.18 8.17 8.82
N PHE A 46 6.32 8.30 7.51
CA PHE A 46 5.83 7.28 6.58
C PHE A 46 6.79 7.09 5.41
N SER A 47 6.70 5.92 4.81
CA SER A 47 7.39 5.58 3.56
C SER A 47 6.46 4.81 2.64
N ILE A 48 6.65 4.96 1.33
CA ILE A 48 5.91 4.27 0.28
C ILE A 48 6.92 3.50 -0.57
N ILE A 49 6.69 2.21 -0.81
CA ILE A 49 7.48 1.41 -1.75
C ILE A 49 6.58 0.93 -2.88
N GLY A 50 6.92 1.28 -4.11
CA GLY A 50 6.32 0.66 -5.28
C GLY A 50 6.99 -0.69 -5.60
N PHE A 51 6.25 -1.80 -5.56
CA PHE A 51 6.74 -3.12 -5.93
C PHE A 51 6.17 -3.54 -7.29
N ALA A 52 7.04 -3.70 -8.30
CA ALA A 52 6.63 -4.20 -9.61
C ALA A 52 7.79 -4.78 -10.43
N ARG A 53 7.44 -5.49 -11.51
CA ARG A 53 8.38 -6.17 -12.42
C ARG A 53 9.12 -5.24 -13.38
N ARG A 54 8.53 -4.08 -13.70
CA ARG A 54 9.11 -3.16 -14.68
C ARG A 54 10.46 -2.63 -14.17
N GLU A 55 11.40 -2.45 -15.09
CA GLU A 55 12.71 -1.91 -14.74
C GLU A 55 12.64 -0.39 -14.59
N TYR A 56 12.52 0.05 -13.35
CA TYR A 56 12.67 1.45 -12.95
C TYR A 56 13.67 1.54 -11.81
N ASP A 57 14.34 2.68 -11.70
CA ASP A 57 15.01 3.08 -10.47
C ASP A 57 14.11 4.04 -9.66
N THR A 58 14.46 4.25 -8.40
CA THR A 58 13.72 5.17 -7.53
C THR A 58 13.59 6.59 -8.11
N PRO A 59 14.66 7.23 -8.65
CA PRO A 59 14.54 8.55 -9.27
C PRO A 59 13.54 8.63 -10.42
N LEU A 60 13.53 7.65 -11.33
CA LEU A 60 12.56 7.57 -12.41
C LEU A 60 11.15 7.35 -11.87
N PHE A 61 10.97 6.43 -10.93
CA PHE A 61 9.66 6.16 -10.35
C PHE A 61 9.08 7.39 -9.65
N ARG A 62 9.89 8.13 -8.87
CA ARG A 62 9.48 9.39 -8.24
C ARG A 62 9.01 10.44 -9.26
N ARG A 63 9.75 10.61 -10.37
CA ARG A 63 9.33 11.52 -11.46
C ARG A 63 7.97 11.11 -12.03
N MET A 64 7.79 9.82 -12.31
CA MET A 64 6.50 9.31 -12.79
C MET A 64 5.35 9.53 -11.79
N MET A 65 5.62 9.49 -10.47
CA MET A 65 4.63 9.80 -9.44
C MET A 65 4.31 11.30 -9.42
N ALA A 66 5.32 12.17 -9.51
CA ALA A 66 5.11 13.61 -9.59
C ALA A 66 4.27 13.99 -10.83
N ASP A 67 4.59 13.43 -12.00
CA ASP A 67 3.82 13.63 -13.23
C ASP A 67 2.37 13.14 -13.10
N ALA A 68 2.17 12.02 -12.40
CA ALA A 68 0.84 11.48 -12.13
C ALA A 68 0.02 12.41 -11.22
N LEU A 69 0.66 13.05 -10.23
CA LEU A 69 -0.01 14.03 -9.36
C LEU A 69 -0.46 15.26 -10.14
N LEU A 70 0.41 15.83 -10.99
CA LEU A 70 0.06 16.95 -11.86
C LEU A 70 -1.14 16.64 -12.78
N LYS A 71 -1.29 15.38 -13.18
CA LYS A 71 -2.33 14.95 -14.12
C LYS A 71 -3.65 14.52 -13.46
N PHE A 72 -3.59 13.89 -12.28
CA PHE A 72 -4.72 13.16 -11.70
C PHE A 72 -5.11 13.62 -10.30
N SER A 73 -4.35 14.51 -9.66
CA SER A 73 -4.76 15.11 -8.39
C SER A 73 -6.09 15.83 -8.54
N ARG A 74 -6.93 15.73 -7.51
CA ARG A 74 -8.19 16.47 -7.38
C ARG A 74 -8.03 17.75 -6.56
N LEU A 75 -6.92 17.85 -5.83
CA LEU A 75 -6.55 19.01 -5.06
C LEU A 75 -5.49 19.79 -5.82
N ASP A 76 -5.37 21.07 -5.49
CA ASP A 76 -4.33 21.94 -6.04
C ASP A 76 -2.96 21.33 -5.78
N VAL A 77 -2.14 21.30 -6.84
CA VAL A 77 -0.82 20.71 -6.81
C VAL A 77 0.20 21.82 -6.62
N ASP A 78 0.84 21.83 -5.46
CA ASP A 78 1.98 22.71 -5.17
C ASP A 78 3.28 21.95 -5.48
N GLU A 79 4.15 22.54 -6.31
CA GLU A 79 5.39 21.89 -6.77
C GLU A 79 6.31 21.54 -5.61
N GLY A 80 6.50 22.45 -4.64
CA GLY A 80 7.35 22.21 -3.47
C GLY A 80 6.82 21.07 -2.60
N LEU A 81 5.50 20.99 -2.45
CA LEU A 81 4.84 19.93 -1.70
C LEU A 81 4.86 18.58 -2.43
N VAL A 82 4.77 18.57 -3.76
CA VAL A 82 4.99 17.36 -4.57
C VAL A 82 6.42 16.87 -4.39
N GLU A 83 7.41 17.75 -4.51
CA GLU A 83 8.82 17.39 -4.33
C GLU A 83 9.09 16.85 -2.92
N ALA A 84 8.46 17.42 -1.89
CA ALA A 84 8.53 16.90 -0.53
C ALA A 84 7.89 15.52 -0.42
N PHE A 85 6.68 15.35 -0.94
CA PHE A 85 5.93 14.09 -0.88
C PHE A 85 6.66 12.94 -1.58
N VAL A 86 7.15 13.14 -2.82
CA VAL A 86 7.78 12.04 -3.57
C VAL A 86 9.10 11.56 -2.95
N LYS A 87 9.74 12.34 -2.06
CA LYS A 87 10.90 11.88 -1.27
C LYS A 87 10.54 10.74 -0.31
N HIS A 88 9.28 10.54 0.03
CA HIS A 88 8.81 9.39 0.80
C HIS A 88 8.61 8.13 -0.04
N ILE A 89 8.78 8.20 -1.37
CA ILE A 89 8.48 7.11 -2.29
C ILE A 89 9.77 6.46 -2.78
N ASP A 90 9.92 5.16 -2.60
CA ASP A 90 10.98 4.34 -3.20
C ASP A 90 10.38 3.31 -4.15
N TYR A 91 11.24 2.73 -5.00
CA TYR A 91 10.84 1.65 -5.91
C TYR A 91 11.63 0.38 -5.60
N PHE A 92 10.94 -0.75 -5.64
CA PHE A 92 11.51 -2.09 -5.52
C PHE A 92 11.13 -2.90 -6.76
N LYS A 93 12.14 -3.25 -7.56
CA LYS A 93 11.95 -4.17 -8.68
C LYS A 93 11.81 -5.60 -8.13
N GLY A 94 10.67 -6.23 -8.36
CA GLY A 94 10.42 -7.61 -7.96
C GLY A 94 9.28 -8.27 -8.74
N ASP A 95 9.35 -9.58 -8.90
CA ASP A 95 8.24 -10.40 -9.39
C ASP A 95 7.45 -10.94 -8.20
N ILE A 96 6.12 -10.89 -8.31
CA ILE A 96 5.21 -11.40 -7.28
C ILE A 96 5.35 -12.92 -7.14
N SER A 97 5.77 -13.59 -8.20
CA SER A 97 5.93 -15.05 -8.28
C SER A 97 7.30 -15.52 -7.79
N ASP A 98 8.22 -14.58 -7.50
CA ASP A 98 9.61 -14.84 -7.12
C ASP A 98 9.77 -14.71 -5.59
N PRO A 99 9.92 -15.81 -4.83
CA PRO A 99 10.06 -15.75 -3.38
C PRO A 99 11.35 -15.04 -2.92
N GLU A 100 12.43 -15.09 -3.70
CA GLU A 100 13.68 -14.39 -3.40
C GLU A 100 13.48 -12.86 -3.42
N ALA A 101 12.57 -12.35 -4.25
CA ALA A 101 12.22 -10.93 -4.27
C ALA A 101 11.63 -10.46 -2.92
N TYR A 102 10.90 -11.31 -2.19
CA TYR A 102 10.34 -10.96 -0.87
C TYR A 102 11.41 -10.97 0.22
N GLN A 103 12.39 -11.86 0.12
CA GLN A 103 13.55 -11.84 1.02
C GLN A 103 14.38 -10.57 0.81
N ALA A 104 14.62 -10.20 -0.45
CA ALA A 104 15.29 -8.96 -0.78
C ALA A 104 14.50 -7.71 -0.33
N LEU A 105 13.17 -7.73 -0.49
CA LEU A 105 12.30 -6.68 0.04
C LEU A 105 12.43 -6.56 1.56
N ARG A 106 12.42 -7.68 2.29
CA ARG A 106 12.64 -7.69 3.74
C ARG A 106 13.98 -7.07 4.13
N MET A 107 15.06 -7.41 3.43
CA MET A 107 16.38 -6.82 3.70
C MET A 107 16.36 -5.30 3.55
N GLN A 108 15.69 -4.77 2.53
CA GLN A 108 15.52 -3.33 2.36
C GLN A 108 14.68 -2.72 3.48
N LEU A 109 13.58 -3.38 3.87
CA LEU A 109 12.67 -2.91 4.92
C LEU A 109 13.28 -2.94 6.34
N ASN A 110 14.42 -3.59 6.56
CA ASN A 110 15.11 -3.63 7.86
C ASN A 110 15.76 -2.29 8.24
N ASP A 111 15.93 -1.35 7.30
CA ASP A 111 16.35 0.01 7.63
C ASP A 111 15.19 0.79 8.27
N SER A 112 15.03 0.65 9.59
CA SER A 112 13.96 1.30 10.35
C SER A 112 14.08 2.82 10.41
N SER A 113 15.25 3.39 10.07
CA SER A 113 15.41 4.84 9.95
C SER A 113 14.68 5.40 8.72
N ARG A 114 14.49 4.56 7.70
CA ARG A 114 13.77 4.88 6.47
C ARG A 114 12.39 4.27 6.42
N TYR A 115 12.21 3.04 6.88
CA TYR A 115 10.99 2.26 6.69
C TYR A 115 10.38 1.85 8.03
N PRO A 116 9.37 2.59 8.54
CA PRO A 116 8.67 2.23 9.77
C PRO A 116 8.16 0.79 9.79
N GLU A 117 8.19 0.15 10.96
CA GLU A 117 7.97 -1.29 11.10
C GLU A 117 6.52 -1.73 10.88
N ASN A 118 5.53 -0.85 11.12
CA ASN A 118 4.15 -1.15 10.75
C ASN A 118 4.01 -1.18 9.23
N ARG A 119 3.38 -2.23 8.70
CA ARG A 119 3.30 -2.47 7.25
C ARG A 119 1.87 -2.48 6.75
N MET A 120 1.60 -1.70 5.71
CA MET A 120 0.41 -1.83 4.89
C MET A 120 0.79 -2.33 3.50
N TYR A 121 0.30 -3.50 3.11
CA TYR A 121 0.48 -4.06 1.77
C TYR A 121 -0.76 -3.79 0.92
N TYR A 122 -0.67 -2.92 -0.08
CA TYR A 122 -1.77 -2.67 -1.02
C TYR A 122 -1.61 -3.54 -2.26
N LEU A 123 -2.51 -4.50 -2.44
CA LEU A 123 -2.49 -5.43 -3.56
C LEU A 123 -3.22 -4.84 -4.78
N SER A 124 -2.58 -3.89 -5.46
CA SER A 124 -3.05 -3.31 -6.74
C SER A 124 -2.69 -4.23 -7.93
N ILE A 125 -3.08 -5.48 -7.83
CA ILE A 125 -2.75 -6.57 -8.76
C ILE A 125 -4.01 -7.36 -9.13
N ILE A 126 -3.90 -8.26 -10.11
CA ILE A 126 -5.02 -9.12 -10.49
C ILE A 126 -5.33 -10.12 -9.36
N PRO A 127 -6.60 -10.53 -9.17
CA PRO A 127 -7.02 -11.41 -8.07
C PRO A 127 -6.25 -12.73 -8.00
N ASP A 128 -5.91 -13.31 -9.15
CA ASP A 128 -5.18 -14.58 -9.26
C ASP A 128 -3.80 -14.54 -8.59
N LEU A 129 -3.26 -13.34 -8.33
CA LEU A 129 -1.97 -13.15 -7.68
C LEU A 129 -2.07 -12.86 -6.17
N PHE A 130 -3.27 -12.68 -5.62
CA PHE A 130 -3.43 -12.33 -4.20
C PHE A 130 -2.90 -13.41 -3.26
N GLU A 131 -3.28 -14.68 -3.46
CA GLU A 131 -2.79 -15.79 -2.62
C GLU A 131 -1.26 -15.87 -2.68
N THR A 132 -0.69 -15.78 -3.89
CA THR A 132 0.76 -15.87 -4.08
C THR A 132 1.50 -14.75 -3.36
N ALA A 133 1.01 -13.51 -3.46
CA ALA A 133 1.61 -12.37 -2.77
C ALA A 133 1.57 -12.54 -1.25
N VAL A 134 0.40 -12.90 -0.69
CA VAL A 134 0.24 -13.04 0.76
C VAL A 134 1.03 -14.25 1.29
N ARG A 135 1.06 -15.37 0.57
CA ARG A 135 1.88 -16.53 0.92
C ARG A 135 3.35 -16.15 1.05
N PHE A 136 3.92 -15.49 0.04
CA PHE A 136 5.34 -15.14 0.07
C PHE A 136 5.68 -14.02 1.05
N LEU A 137 4.75 -13.08 1.29
CA LEU A 137 4.88 -12.17 2.43
C LEU A 137 4.96 -12.95 3.76
N LYS A 138 4.12 -13.97 3.95
CA LYS A 138 4.14 -14.80 5.17
C LYS A 138 5.44 -15.58 5.31
N GLU A 139 5.85 -16.27 4.25
CA GLU A 139 7.08 -17.09 4.21
C GLU A 139 8.35 -16.24 4.40
N ALA A 140 8.36 -15.01 3.91
CA ALA A 140 9.44 -14.06 4.14
C ALA A 140 9.44 -13.44 5.55
N ALA A 141 8.45 -13.76 6.39
CA ALA A 141 8.20 -13.12 7.70
C ALA A 141 7.99 -11.60 7.60
N LEU A 142 7.29 -11.17 6.55
CA LEU A 142 6.83 -9.80 6.33
C LEU A 142 5.40 -9.56 6.87
N ILE A 143 4.78 -10.57 7.47
CA ILE A 143 3.47 -10.47 8.14
C ILE A 143 3.66 -10.72 9.63
N SER A 144 3.41 -9.68 10.43
CA SER A 144 3.39 -9.76 11.89
C SER A 144 2.22 -10.61 12.39
N ALA A 145 2.37 -11.12 13.62
CA ALA A 145 1.28 -11.79 14.31
C ALA A 145 0.08 -10.83 14.52
N PRO A 146 -1.16 -11.33 14.47
CA PRO A 146 -2.33 -10.49 14.68
C PRO A 146 -2.38 -9.97 16.12
N TYR A 147 -2.95 -8.77 16.32
CA TYR A 147 -3.06 -8.10 17.63
C TYR A 147 -1.71 -7.84 18.32
N THR A 148 -0.62 -7.71 17.54
CA THR A 148 0.72 -7.36 18.05
C THR A 148 1.28 -6.12 17.36
N GLN A 149 2.33 -5.56 17.94
CA GLN A 149 3.15 -4.52 17.33
C GLN A 149 4.50 -5.12 16.90
N PRO A 150 5.06 -4.73 15.74
CA PRO A 150 4.43 -3.88 14.72
C PRO A 150 3.24 -4.57 14.05
N TRP A 151 2.21 -3.83 13.64
CA TRP A 151 1.06 -4.42 12.95
C TRP A 151 1.32 -4.64 11.45
N THR A 152 0.54 -5.53 10.84
CA THR A 152 0.48 -5.72 9.39
C THR A 152 -0.97 -5.69 8.91
N ARG A 153 -1.24 -4.93 7.85
CA ARG A 153 -2.53 -4.85 7.17
C ARG A 153 -2.35 -5.09 5.68
N VAL A 154 -3.27 -5.84 5.06
CA VAL A 154 -3.28 -6.14 3.64
C VAL A 154 -4.57 -5.62 3.03
N VAL A 155 -4.43 -4.68 2.11
CA VAL A 155 -5.53 -4.09 1.35
C VAL A 155 -5.69 -4.85 0.05
N VAL A 156 -6.88 -5.37 -0.21
CA VAL A 156 -7.20 -6.14 -1.42
C VAL A 156 -8.28 -5.45 -2.24
N GLU A 157 -8.04 -5.38 -3.55
CA GLU A 157 -8.95 -4.79 -4.52
C GLU A 157 -9.99 -5.80 -5.03
N LYS A 158 -11.10 -5.26 -5.52
CA LYS A 158 -12.09 -6.04 -6.26
C LYS A 158 -11.55 -6.44 -7.65
N PRO A 159 -12.04 -7.54 -8.26
CA PRO A 159 -13.16 -8.38 -7.82
C PRO A 159 -12.78 -9.46 -6.79
N PHE A 160 -13.64 -9.66 -5.79
CA PHE A 160 -13.50 -10.72 -4.78
C PHE A 160 -14.11 -12.05 -5.26
N GLY A 161 -13.71 -12.49 -6.45
CA GLY A 161 -14.38 -13.59 -7.16
C GLY A 161 -15.46 -13.12 -8.14
N ARG A 162 -16.00 -14.07 -8.91
CA ARG A 162 -17.04 -13.84 -9.94
C ARG A 162 -18.39 -14.44 -9.55
N ASP A 163 -18.41 -15.25 -8.51
CA ASP A 163 -19.57 -15.92 -7.93
C ASP A 163 -19.29 -16.23 -6.45
N VAL A 164 -20.30 -16.73 -5.73
CA VAL A 164 -20.20 -17.06 -4.30
C VAL A 164 -19.09 -18.10 -4.04
N THR A 165 -18.90 -19.06 -4.94
CA THR A 165 -17.93 -20.14 -4.78
C THR A 165 -16.50 -19.62 -4.87
N SER A 166 -16.19 -18.85 -5.91
CA SER A 166 -14.89 -18.22 -6.12
C SER A 166 -14.59 -17.16 -5.05
N ALA A 167 -15.59 -16.43 -4.56
CA ALA A 167 -15.44 -15.50 -3.45
C ALA A 167 -15.05 -16.21 -2.14
N LYS A 168 -15.77 -17.29 -1.79
CA LYS A 168 -15.46 -18.12 -0.61
C LYS A 168 -14.06 -18.74 -0.72
N ARG A 169 -13.67 -19.18 -1.91
CA ARG A 169 -12.34 -19.74 -2.16
C ARG A 169 -11.24 -18.70 -1.94
N LEU A 170 -11.36 -17.52 -2.57
CA LEU A 170 -10.41 -16.41 -2.37
C LEU A 170 -10.28 -16.03 -0.90
N ASN A 171 -11.42 -15.96 -0.20
CA ASN A 171 -11.42 -15.64 1.23
C ASN A 171 -10.67 -16.70 2.05
N ALA A 172 -10.92 -17.97 1.78
CA ALA A 172 -10.22 -19.07 2.46
C ALA A 172 -8.72 -19.06 2.16
N GLU A 173 -8.33 -18.75 0.92
CA GLU A 173 -6.92 -18.64 0.51
C GLU A 173 -6.19 -17.51 1.26
N LEU A 174 -6.80 -16.33 1.39
CA LEU A 174 -6.24 -15.22 2.16
C LEU A 174 -6.10 -15.58 3.66
N LEU A 175 -7.14 -16.18 4.24
CA LEU A 175 -7.18 -16.52 5.67
C LEU A 175 -6.28 -17.71 6.07
N ARG A 176 -5.66 -18.41 5.11
CA ARG A 176 -4.57 -19.35 5.40
C ARG A 176 -3.33 -18.66 5.94
N TYR A 177 -3.13 -17.39 5.58
CA TYR A 177 -1.89 -16.66 5.82
C TYR A 177 -2.08 -15.40 6.67
N LEU A 178 -3.30 -14.87 6.72
CA LEU A 178 -3.69 -13.67 7.44
C LEU A 178 -4.80 -13.97 8.46
N ASP A 179 -4.81 -13.23 9.56
CA ASP A 179 -6.01 -13.11 10.39
C ASP A 179 -7.00 -12.14 9.73
N GLU A 180 -8.31 -12.34 9.96
CA GLU A 180 -9.35 -11.48 9.37
C GLU A 180 -9.16 -10.00 9.74
N SER A 181 -8.66 -9.69 10.95
CA SER A 181 -8.35 -8.31 11.37
C SER A 181 -7.25 -7.62 10.54
N GLN A 182 -6.48 -8.37 9.77
CA GLN A 182 -5.41 -7.86 8.92
C GLN A 182 -5.89 -7.61 7.48
N VAL A 183 -7.11 -8.04 7.10
CA VAL A 183 -7.59 -7.97 5.71
C VAL A 183 -8.55 -6.80 5.51
N TYR A 184 -8.21 -5.90 4.60
CA TYR A 184 -9.00 -4.71 4.26
C TYR A 184 -9.49 -4.84 2.81
N ARG A 185 -10.77 -5.16 2.64
CA ARG A 185 -11.38 -5.36 1.32
C ARG A 185 -11.97 -4.05 0.83
N ILE A 186 -11.46 -3.53 -0.29
CA ILE A 186 -11.90 -2.24 -0.83
C ILE A 186 -13.23 -2.38 -1.56
N ASP A 187 -14.20 -1.62 -1.09
CA ASP A 187 -15.33 -1.16 -1.90
C ASP A 187 -15.34 0.38 -1.88
N HIS A 188 -14.94 0.99 -3.00
CA HIS A 188 -14.84 2.45 -3.11
C HIS A 188 -16.18 3.18 -2.99
N TYR A 189 -17.33 2.48 -3.02
CA TYR A 189 -18.61 3.11 -2.70
C TYR A 189 -18.71 3.46 -1.22
N LEU A 190 -18.14 2.66 -0.32
CA LEU A 190 -18.16 2.89 1.13
C LEU A 190 -17.34 4.12 1.58
N GLY A 191 -16.48 4.65 0.69
CA GLY A 191 -15.66 5.84 0.97
C GLY A 191 -16.22 7.14 0.39
N LYS A 192 -17.48 7.15 -0.07
CA LYS A 192 -18.14 8.37 -0.59
C LYS A 192 -18.97 9.03 0.51
N GLU A 193 -19.00 10.36 0.54
CA GLU A 193 -19.69 11.16 1.58
C GLU A 193 -21.19 10.86 1.74
N THR A 194 -21.86 10.29 0.74
CA THR A 194 -23.33 10.09 0.75
C THR A 194 -23.76 8.66 1.10
N VAL A 195 -22.88 7.85 1.71
CA VAL A 195 -23.22 6.50 2.20
C VAL A 195 -23.44 6.51 3.70
#